data_AF-A0A662U5X8-F1
#
_entry.id   AF-A0A662U5X8-F1
#
_cell.length_a   1.000
_cell.length_b   1.000
_cell.length_c   1.000
_cell.angle_alpha   90.00
_cell.angle_beta   90.00
_cell.angle_gamma   90.00
#
_symmetry.space_group_name_H-M   'P 1'
#
loop_
_entity.id
_entity.type
_entity.pdbx_description
1 polymer ?
#
loop_
_entity_poly.entity_id
_entity_poly.type
_entity_poly.pdbx_seq_one_letter_code
_entity_poly.pdbx_strand_id
1 'polypeptide(L)'
;ALDYAFEYRSVAVQHNLKFIELPRELNLGDPEMENFYSKVTIHILCSTDKEKAIRGAAIVYGVAVPLTVENYDGALEFIKMLLSSTGKSIFEKHGQPFLEELMYFGDVPEVLKS
;
A
#
# COMPACT_ATOMS: atom_id res chain seq x y z
N ALA A 1 27.44 -15.25 4.95
CA ALA A 1 25.99 -15.51 4.94
C ALA A 1 25.29 -14.19 5.23
N LEU A 2 24.05 -14.02 4.79
CA LEU A 2 23.24 -12.85 5.14
C LEU A 2 22.24 -13.28 6.22
N ASP A 3 22.31 -12.68 7.41
CA ASP A 3 21.50 -13.10 8.57
C ASP A 3 20.12 -12.41 8.60
N TYR A 4 20.02 -11.20 8.04
CA TYR A 4 18.80 -10.39 8.00
C TYR A 4 18.68 -9.63 6.68
N ALA A 5 17.45 -9.30 6.30
CA ALA A 5 17.12 -8.44 5.17
C ALA A 5 15.97 -7.50 5.56
N PHE A 6 15.91 -6.33 4.91
CA PHE A 6 14.72 -5.47 4.94
C PHE A 6 13.76 -5.94 3.86
N GLU A 7 12.55 -6.30 4.26
CA GLU A 7 11.48 -6.63 3.31
C GLU A 7 10.09 -6.33 3.87
N TYR A 8 9.10 -6.28 2.98
CA TYR A 8 7.70 -6.16 3.36
C TYR A 8 7.22 -7.39 4.14
N ARG A 9 6.34 -7.15 5.14
CA ARG A 9 5.69 -8.20 5.93
C ARG A 9 5.00 -9.24 5.04
N SER A 10 4.37 -8.80 3.96
CA SER A 10 3.65 -9.67 3.02
C SER A 10 4.55 -10.74 2.41
N VAL A 11 5.77 -10.38 2.01
CA VAL A 11 6.76 -11.30 1.45
C VAL A 11 7.23 -12.28 2.51
N ALA A 12 7.51 -11.81 3.73
CA ALA A 12 7.87 -12.70 4.84
C ALA A 12 6.77 -13.73 5.13
N VAL A 13 5.50 -13.31 5.17
CA VAL A 13 4.34 -14.19 5.39
C VAL A 13 4.17 -15.19 4.24
N GLN A 14 4.23 -14.73 2.99
CA GLN A 14 4.07 -15.59 1.80
C GLN A 14 5.15 -16.66 1.69
N HIS A 15 6.36 -16.37 2.16
CA HIS A 15 7.49 -17.30 2.16
C HIS A 15 7.70 -18.03 3.50
N ASN A 16 6.78 -17.87 4.46
CA ASN A 16 6.86 -18.47 5.80
C ASN A 16 8.19 -18.17 6.52
N LEU A 17 8.68 -16.94 6.38
CA LEU A 17 9.91 -16.46 7.01
C LEU A 17 9.61 -15.87 8.39
N LYS A 18 10.59 -15.94 9.29
CA LYS A 18 10.55 -15.20 10.56
C LYS A 18 10.90 -13.73 10.30
N PHE A 19 10.23 -12.84 11.00
CA PHE A 19 10.49 -11.40 10.93
C PHE A 19 10.39 -10.75 12.32
N ILE A 20 10.99 -9.58 12.45
CA ILE A 20 10.89 -8.71 13.63
C ILE A 20 9.97 -7.56 13.23
N GLU A 21 8.95 -7.29 14.05
CA GLU A 21 8.10 -6.13 13.82
C GLU A 21 8.82 -4.86 14.24
N LEU A 22 8.91 -3.92 13.30
CA LEU A 22 9.41 -2.57 13.56
C LEU A 22 8.27 -1.69 14.09
N PRO A 23 8.56 -0.72 14.99
CA PRO A 23 7.56 0.25 15.47
C PRO A 23 6.88 1.00 14.32
N ARG A 24 5.64 1.48 14.55
CA ARG A 24 4.87 2.21 13.53
C ARG A 24 5.62 3.43 13.01
N GLU A 25 6.41 4.09 13.85
CA GLU A 25 7.27 5.24 13.50
C GLU A 25 8.30 4.92 12.41
N LEU A 26 8.71 3.65 12.26
CA LEU A 26 9.83 3.24 11.42
C LEU A 26 9.42 2.33 10.25
N ASN A 27 8.31 1.62 10.39
CA ASN A 27 7.92 0.56 9.45
C ASN A 27 7.20 1.06 8.19
N LEU A 28 6.88 2.36 8.12
CA LEU A 28 6.17 3.02 7.01
C LEU A 28 4.74 2.47 6.76
N GLY A 29 4.15 1.73 7.70
CA GLY A 29 2.87 1.05 7.52
C GLY A 29 1.65 1.83 8.00
N ASP A 30 1.84 2.94 8.70
CA ASP A 30 0.76 3.72 9.33
C ASP A 30 0.57 5.10 8.68
N PRO A 31 -0.55 5.37 7.97
CA PRO A 31 -0.82 6.65 7.33
C PRO A 31 -0.85 7.86 8.26
N GLU A 32 -1.18 7.68 9.55
CA GLU A 32 -1.20 8.79 10.52
C GLU A 32 0.21 9.33 10.81
N MET A 33 1.24 8.55 10.48
CA MET A 33 2.65 8.89 10.71
C MET A 33 3.30 9.60 9.52
N GLU A 34 2.52 10.00 8.50
CA GLU A 34 3.02 10.64 7.28
C GLU A 34 3.97 11.82 7.57
N ASN A 35 3.59 12.70 8.50
CA ASN A 35 4.43 13.83 8.92
C ASN A 35 5.79 13.38 9.47
N PHE A 36 5.84 12.27 10.20
CA PHE A 36 7.07 11.72 10.74
C PHE A 36 7.93 11.08 9.65
N TYR A 37 7.35 10.22 8.81
CA TYR A 37 8.07 9.57 7.70
C TYR A 37 8.70 10.60 6.75
N SER A 38 7.98 11.70 6.52
CA SER A 38 8.38 12.77 5.61
C SER A 38 9.61 13.57 6.07
N LYS A 39 10.13 13.31 7.28
CA LYS A 39 11.38 13.91 7.79
C LYS A 39 12.63 13.35 7.12
N VAL A 40 12.53 12.19 6.47
CA VAL A 40 13.63 11.58 5.71
C VAL A 40 13.37 11.72 4.22
N THR A 41 14.39 12.12 3.48
CA THR A 41 14.39 12.17 2.01
C THR A 41 15.59 11.40 1.50
N ILE A 42 15.34 10.49 0.58
CA ILE A 42 16.37 9.69 -0.09
C ILE A 42 16.59 10.29 -1.47
N HIS A 43 17.85 10.52 -1.83
CA HIS A 43 18.24 11.03 -3.12
C HIS A 43 18.82 9.89 -3.94
N ILE A 44 18.16 9.50 -5.03
CA ILE A 44 18.56 8.38 -5.88
C ILE A 44 18.90 8.83 -7.30
N LEU A 45 19.91 8.22 -7.90
CA LEU A 45 20.25 8.40 -9.31
C LEU A 45 19.38 7.45 -10.14
N CYS A 46 18.47 7.99 -10.94
CA CYS A 46 17.55 7.22 -11.76
C CYS A 46 18.15 6.95 -13.15
N SER A 47 19.19 6.13 -13.23
CA SER A 47 19.85 5.72 -14.50
C SER A 47 20.10 6.86 -15.50
N THR A 48 20.26 8.07 -14.96
CA THR A 48 20.47 9.35 -15.62
C THR A 48 21.33 10.20 -14.69
N ASP A 49 21.94 11.27 -15.19
CA ASP A 49 22.72 12.21 -14.36
C ASP A 49 21.84 13.11 -13.47
N LYS A 50 20.52 12.85 -13.44
CA LYS A 50 19.56 13.60 -12.65
C LYS A 50 19.19 12.83 -11.39
N GLU A 51 19.38 13.50 -10.28
CA GLU A 51 18.96 13.04 -8.97
C GLU A 51 17.44 13.18 -8.79
N LYS A 52 16.83 12.17 -8.19
CA LYS A 52 15.43 12.21 -7.76
C LYS A 52 15.36 12.13 -6.24
N ALA A 53 14.74 13.14 -5.64
CA ALA A 53 14.39 13.14 -4.23
C ALA A 53 13.10 12.34 -4.00
N ILE A 54 13.15 11.36 -3.09
CA ILE A 54 12.03 10.56 -2.62
C ILE A 54 11.85 10.85 -1.14
N ARG A 55 10.78 11.55 -0.80
CA ARG A 55 10.41 11.82 0.59
C ARG A 55 9.72 10.57 1.18
N GLY A 56 10.06 10.22 2.41
CA GLY A 56 9.43 9.10 3.11
C GLY A 56 7.93 9.34 3.28
N ALA A 57 7.14 8.29 3.07
CA ALA A 57 5.68 8.30 3.13
C ALA A 57 5.17 6.92 3.54
N ALA A 58 3.92 6.84 3.98
CA ALA A 58 3.27 5.58 4.28
C ALA A 58 3.13 4.71 3.02
N ILE A 59 3.34 3.40 3.15
CA ILE A 59 3.13 2.41 2.10
C ILE A 59 1.66 2.04 2.11
N VAL A 60 0.89 2.68 1.24
CA VAL A 60 -0.55 2.44 1.09
C VAL A 60 -0.87 2.07 -0.35
N TYR A 61 -1.62 0.98 -0.53
CA TYR A 61 -2.12 0.59 -1.84
C TYR A 61 -3.31 1.45 -2.25
N GLY A 62 -3.26 1.98 -3.47
CA GLY A 62 -4.38 2.68 -4.12
C GLY A 62 -4.94 1.86 -5.28
N VAL A 63 -6.25 1.98 -5.51
CA VAL A 63 -6.95 1.42 -6.67
C VAL A 63 -7.79 2.50 -7.33
N ALA A 64 -7.84 2.50 -8.66
CA ALA A 64 -8.64 3.45 -9.44
C ALA A 64 -9.22 2.79 -10.69
N VAL A 65 -10.35 3.32 -11.16
CA VAL A 65 -10.90 2.98 -12.48
C VAL A 65 -10.37 3.99 -13.50
N PRO A 66 -9.59 3.58 -14.51
CA PRO A 66 -9.09 4.50 -15.53
C PRO A 66 -10.22 5.12 -16.35
N LEU A 67 -10.02 6.36 -16.82
CA LEU A 67 -10.97 7.04 -17.72
C LEU A 67 -11.19 6.31 -19.06
N THR A 68 -10.27 5.42 -19.42
CA THR A 68 -10.29 4.62 -20.64
C THR A 68 -10.93 3.24 -20.46
N VAL A 69 -11.61 3.00 -19.34
CA VAL A 69 -12.22 1.70 -19.02
C VAL A 69 -13.31 1.32 -20.04
N GLU A 70 -13.21 0.11 -20.59
CA GLU A 70 -14.20 -0.41 -21.55
C GLU A 70 -15.37 -1.10 -20.84
N ASN A 71 -15.11 -1.75 -19.70
CA ASN A 71 -16.11 -2.41 -18.87
C ASN A 71 -16.19 -1.76 -17.49
N TYR A 72 -16.88 -0.62 -17.43
CA TYR A 72 -17.02 0.16 -16.20
C TYR A 72 -17.72 -0.62 -15.09
N ASP A 73 -18.84 -1.28 -15.40
CA ASP A 73 -19.62 -2.02 -14.42
C ASP A 73 -18.81 -3.18 -13.81
N GLY A 74 -18.08 -3.93 -14.65
CA GLY A 74 -17.18 -4.99 -14.16
C GLY A 74 -16.05 -4.47 -13.28
N ALA A 75 -15.51 -3.29 -13.58
CA ALA A 75 -14.49 -2.64 -12.75
C ALA A 75 -15.07 -2.25 -11.37
N LEU A 76 -16.29 -1.72 -11.33
CA LEU A 76 -16.97 -1.41 -10.07
C LEU A 76 -17.26 -2.66 -9.25
N GLU A 77 -17.76 -3.73 -9.86
CA GLU A 77 -18.01 -5.01 -9.17
C GLU A 77 -16.72 -5.63 -8.61
N PHE A 78 -15.60 -5.52 -9.34
CA PHE A 78 -14.30 -5.96 -8.83
C PHE A 78 -13.87 -5.16 -7.59
N ILE A 79 -13.96 -3.82 -7.64
CA ILE A 79 -13.57 -2.99 -6.50
C ILE A 79 -14.50 -3.23 -5.30
N LYS A 80 -15.80 -3.42 -5.51
CA LYS A 80 -16.71 -3.84 -4.43
C LYS A 80 -16.28 -5.15 -3.77
N MET A 81 -15.93 -6.15 -4.58
CA MET A 81 -15.42 -7.42 -4.06
C MET A 81 -14.11 -7.23 -3.29
N LEU A 82 -13.18 -6.43 -3.81
CA LEU A 82 -11.91 -6.09 -3.18
C LEU A 82 -12.11 -5.42 -1.80
N LEU A 83 -13.08 -4.52 -1.67
CA LEU A 83 -13.38 -3.80 -0.43
C LEU A 83 -14.27 -4.61 0.53
N SER A 84 -14.91 -5.68 0.06
CA SER A 84 -15.74 -6.57 0.88
C SER A 84 -14.91 -7.41 1.87
N SER A 85 -15.60 -8.15 2.74
CA SER A 85 -14.97 -9.13 3.65
C SER A 85 -14.11 -10.16 2.91
N THR A 86 -14.48 -10.53 1.68
CA THR A 86 -13.70 -11.46 0.84
C THR A 86 -12.33 -10.88 0.53
N GLY A 87 -12.26 -9.66 -0.02
CA GLY A 87 -11.00 -9.01 -0.35
C GLY A 87 -10.16 -8.72 0.89
N LYS A 88 -10.76 -8.21 1.96
CA LYS A 88 -10.08 -7.98 3.25
C LYS A 88 -9.45 -9.26 3.80
N SER A 89 -10.18 -10.38 3.80
CA SER A 89 -9.66 -11.67 4.26
C SER A 89 -8.49 -12.18 3.40
N ILE A 90 -8.54 -11.98 2.09
CA ILE A 90 -7.42 -12.33 1.19
C ILE A 90 -6.17 -11.52 1.55
N PHE A 91 -6.32 -10.20 1.75
CA PHE A 91 -5.22 -9.31 2.12
C PHE A 91 -4.57 -9.73 3.46
N GLU A 92 -5.39 -9.92 4.50
CA GLU A 92 -4.91 -10.33 5.83
C GLU A 92 -4.16 -11.68 5.77
N LYS A 93 -4.71 -12.66 5.06
CA LYS A 93 -4.06 -13.98 4.87
C LYS A 93 -2.68 -13.88 4.22
N HIS A 94 -2.48 -12.88 3.36
CA HIS A 94 -1.22 -12.63 2.67
C HIS A 94 -0.33 -11.58 3.35
N GLY A 95 -0.58 -11.29 4.64
CA GLY A 95 0.27 -10.43 5.46
C GLY A 95 0.16 -8.95 5.12
N GLN A 96 -0.93 -8.53 4.49
CA GLN A 96 -1.22 -7.14 4.12
C GLN A 96 -2.44 -6.66 4.91
N PRO A 97 -2.25 -5.93 6.03
CA PRO A 97 -3.36 -5.35 6.76
C PRO A 97 -4.16 -4.38 5.87
N PHE A 98 -5.49 -4.42 5.99
CA PHE A 98 -6.35 -3.42 5.36
C PHE A 98 -6.36 -2.14 6.19
N LEU A 99 -6.67 -1.01 5.55
CA LEU A 99 -6.93 0.24 6.29
C LEU A 99 -8.19 0.08 7.14
N GLU A 100 -8.15 0.62 8.36
CA GLU A 100 -9.33 0.72 9.22
C GLU A 100 -10.39 1.63 8.58
N GLU A 101 -9.95 2.78 8.07
CA GLU A 101 -10.77 3.73 7.30
C GLU A 101 -10.25 3.85 5.87
N LEU A 102 -11.14 3.67 4.89
CA LEU A 102 -10.80 3.82 3.48
C LEU A 102 -10.64 5.30 3.13
N MET A 103 -9.58 5.60 2.37
CA MET A 103 -9.35 6.94 1.83
C MET A 103 -9.92 7.04 0.42
N TYR A 104 -10.63 8.14 0.15
CA TYR A 104 -11.25 8.41 -1.14
C TYR A 104 -10.70 9.72 -1.71
N PHE A 105 -10.26 9.70 -2.98
CA PHE A 105 -9.66 10.85 -3.65
C PHE A 105 -10.31 11.09 -5.01
N GLY A 106 -10.68 12.34 -5.29
CA GLY A 106 -11.31 12.74 -6.55
C GLY A 106 -12.75 12.24 -6.71
N ASP A 107 -13.14 11.97 -7.95
CA ASP A 107 -14.51 11.59 -8.33
C ASP A 107 -14.77 10.10 -8.08
N VAL A 108 -14.86 9.71 -6.81
CA VAL A 108 -15.18 8.33 -6.42
C VAL A 108 -16.70 8.08 -6.53
N PRO A 109 -17.15 7.06 -7.27
CA PRO A 109 -18.56 6.67 -7.35
C PRO A 109 -19.15 6.35 -5.96
N GLU A 110 -20.33 6.88 -5.68
CA GLU A 110 -21.02 6.68 -4.38
C GLU A 110 -21.20 5.20 -4.01
N VAL A 111 -21.37 4.34 -5.01
CA VAL A 111 -21.52 2.89 -4.83
C VAL A 111 -20.29 2.20 -4.23
N LEU A 112 -19.13 2.90 -4.16
CA LEU A 112 -17.90 2.41 -3.54
C LEU A 112 -17.64 3.03 -2.15
N LYS A 113 -18.51 3.96 -1.70
CA LYS A 113 -18.40 4.65 -0.40
C LYS A 113 -19.27 4.04 0.70
N SER A 114 -20.11 3.07 0.35
CA SER A 114 -21.01 2.33 1.26
C SER A 114 -20.39 1.01 1.71
#